data_AF-A0A9R0I673-F1
#
_entry.id   AF-A0A9R0I673-F1
#
_cell.length_a   1.000
_cell.length_b   1.000
_cell.length_c   1.000
_cell.angle_alpha   90.00
_cell.angle_beta   90.00
_cell.angle_gamma   90.00
#
_symmetry.space_group_name_H-M   'P 1'
#
loop_
_entity.id
_entity.type
_entity.pdbx_description
1 polymer ?
#
loop_
_entity_poly.entity_id
_entity_poly.type
_entity_poly.pdbx_seq_one_letter_code
_entity_poly.pdbx_strand_id
1 'polypeptide(L)'
;MEGEEEDDIVCLDESFFINDNYQLTTFTFGSQVLELYCLHSASTDFDLTGQLVWPGAVLLNEYLSKNAEMLQGLSVIELGSGVGVTGVLCSRFCKKVLMTDHSDEVLKILKKNIDLHASSENFPCSDLEAEKLEWGSSDQRNEILQRYPEGFDLILGADICFQQSSIPLLFDTVKRLLQIRGKGRCRFILGYVSRAKV
;
A
#
# COMPACT_ATOMS: atom_id res chain seq x y z
N MET A 1 -28.14 38.75 -39.18
CA MET A 1 -28.38 38.07 -37.90
C MET A 1 -27.41 36.91 -37.88
N GLU A 2 -26.21 37.20 -37.39
CA GLU A 2 -25.17 36.19 -37.16
C GLU A 2 -25.61 35.40 -35.94
N GLY A 3 -25.79 34.09 -36.10
CA GLY A 3 -26.03 33.18 -34.99
C GLY A 3 -24.69 32.90 -34.34
N GLU A 4 -24.53 33.33 -33.10
CA GLU A 4 -23.41 32.94 -32.25
C GLU A 4 -23.54 31.42 -32.03
N GLU A 5 -22.60 30.64 -32.57
CA GLU A 5 -22.39 29.25 -32.19
C GLU A 5 -21.83 29.27 -30.77
N GLU A 6 -22.66 28.95 -29.78
CA GLU A 6 -22.20 28.66 -28.43
C GLU A 6 -21.38 27.36 -28.50
N ASP A 7 -20.06 27.49 -28.35
CA ASP A 7 -19.18 26.34 -28.11
C ASP A 7 -19.63 25.65 -26.81
N ASP A 8 -20.30 24.51 -26.94
CA ASP A 8 -20.65 23.63 -25.82
C ASP A 8 -19.36 23.13 -25.16
N ILE A 9 -18.92 23.82 -24.11
CA ILE A 9 -17.83 23.37 -23.24
C ILE A 9 -18.32 22.14 -22.50
N VAL A 10 -17.93 20.95 -22.99
CA VAL A 10 -18.15 19.69 -22.28
C VAL A 10 -17.25 19.68 -21.05
N CYS A 11 -17.80 20.06 -19.90
CA CYS A 11 -17.16 19.85 -18.60
C CYS A 11 -17.18 18.36 -18.26
N LEU A 12 -16.11 17.65 -18.60
CA LEU A 12 -15.89 16.28 -18.15
C LEU A 12 -15.70 16.28 -16.64
N ASP A 13 -16.43 15.41 -15.95
CA ASP A 13 -16.26 15.23 -14.51
C ASP A 13 -14.90 14.57 -14.18
N GLU A 14 -14.45 14.69 -12.93
CA GLU A 14 -13.20 14.07 -12.49
C GLU A 14 -13.20 12.53 -12.62
N SER A 15 -14.39 11.91 -12.63
CA SER A 15 -14.52 10.45 -12.80
C SER A 15 -14.13 9.98 -14.20
N PHE A 16 -14.17 10.86 -15.20
CA PHE A 16 -13.67 10.58 -16.55
C PHE A 16 -12.18 10.20 -16.57
N PHE A 17 -11.37 10.69 -15.63
CA PHE A 17 -9.93 10.41 -15.55
C PHE A 17 -9.59 9.26 -14.60
N ILE A 18 -10.57 8.67 -13.91
CA ILE A 18 -10.37 7.56 -12.98
C ILE A 18 -10.58 6.25 -13.72
N ASN A 19 -9.55 5.39 -13.72
CA ASN A 19 -9.67 4.02 -14.20
C ASN A 19 -9.95 3.08 -13.02
N ASP A 20 -11.18 2.57 -12.93
CA ASP A 20 -11.61 1.61 -11.92
C ASP A 20 -11.91 0.21 -12.50
N ASN A 21 -11.44 -0.07 -13.73
CA ASN A 21 -11.59 -1.36 -14.40
C ASN A 21 -10.62 -2.41 -13.83
N TYR A 22 -10.71 -2.63 -12.52
CA TYR A 22 -9.90 -3.58 -11.80
C TYR A 22 -10.27 -5.01 -12.18
N GLN A 23 -9.24 -5.83 -12.37
CA GLN A 23 -9.39 -7.25 -12.64
C GLN A 23 -8.94 -8.04 -11.42
N LEU A 24 -9.73 -9.07 -11.08
CA LEU A 24 -9.35 -10.01 -10.03
C LEU A 24 -8.16 -10.83 -10.53
N THR A 25 -7.03 -10.70 -9.83
CA THR A 25 -5.75 -11.31 -10.21
C THR A 25 -5.26 -12.19 -9.08
N THR A 26 -4.85 -13.41 -9.42
CA THR A 26 -4.30 -14.38 -8.47
C THR A 26 -2.79 -14.27 -8.40
N PHE A 27 -2.26 -14.11 -7.19
CA PHE A 27 -0.84 -14.12 -6.87
C PHE A 27 -0.51 -15.34 -6.02
N THR A 28 0.61 -15.99 -6.30
CA THR A 28 1.09 -17.14 -5.53
C THR A 28 2.48 -16.86 -4.99
N PHE A 29 2.63 -16.94 -3.67
CA PHE A 29 3.90 -16.74 -2.95
C PHE A 29 4.15 -17.93 -2.04
N GLY A 30 5.02 -18.85 -2.45
CA GLY A 30 5.18 -20.14 -1.77
C GLY A 30 3.87 -20.92 -1.74
N SER A 31 3.36 -21.24 -0.56
CA SER A 31 2.07 -21.92 -0.38
C SER A 31 0.88 -20.96 -0.26
N GLN A 32 1.11 -19.65 -0.26
CA GLN A 32 0.05 -18.65 -0.10
C GLN A 32 -0.50 -18.27 -1.46
N VAL A 33 -1.82 -18.39 -1.60
CA VAL A 33 -2.56 -17.95 -2.79
C VAL A 33 -3.43 -16.77 -2.38
N LEU A 34 -3.24 -15.64 -3.05
CA LEU A 34 -3.92 -14.39 -2.79
C LEU A 34 -4.69 -13.97 -4.05
N GLU A 35 -5.85 -13.38 -3.87
CA GLU A 35 -6.62 -12.76 -4.95
C GLU A 35 -6.78 -11.29 -4.63
N LEU A 36 -6.48 -10.41 -5.58
CA LEU A 36 -6.64 -8.97 -5.41
C LEU A 36 -7.23 -8.36 -6.68
N TYR A 37 -8.10 -7.38 -6.51
CA TYR A 37 -8.47 -6.46 -7.57
C TYR A 37 -7.31 -5.49 -7.81
N CYS A 38 -6.80 -5.43 -9.04
CA CYS A 38 -5.79 -4.47 -9.47
C CYS A 38 -5.94 -4.13 -10.96
N LEU A 39 -5.31 -3.04 -11.40
CA LEU A 39 -5.18 -2.74 -12.82
C LEU A 39 -4.05 -3.59 -13.44
N HIS A 40 -4.07 -3.75 -14.76
CA HIS A 40 -3.00 -4.41 -15.53
C HIS A 40 -2.14 -3.43 -16.35
N SER A 41 -2.53 -2.15 -16.39
CA SER A 41 -1.81 -1.10 -17.09
C SER A 41 -1.83 0.17 -16.27
N ALA A 42 -0.69 0.87 -16.22
CA ALA A 42 -0.57 2.11 -15.49
C ALA A 42 -1.49 3.19 -16.09
N SER A 43 -2.07 4.02 -15.23
CA SER A 43 -2.53 5.35 -15.63
C SER A 43 -1.32 6.22 -15.99
N THR A 44 -1.54 7.26 -16.80
CA THR A 44 -0.52 8.31 -17.03
C THR A 44 -0.31 9.19 -15.79
N ASP A 45 -1.19 9.11 -14.80
CA ASP A 45 -1.07 9.81 -13.53
C ASP A 45 -0.20 9.02 -12.54
N PHE A 46 0.85 9.68 -12.02
CA PHE A 46 1.77 9.09 -11.07
C PHE A 46 1.09 8.78 -9.73
N ASP A 47 0.07 9.55 -9.33
CA ASP A 47 -0.64 9.39 -8.05
C ASP A 47 -1.55 8.16 -8.05
N LEU A 48 -1.79 7.58 -9.23
CA LEU A 48 -2.63 6.39 -9.44
C LEU A 48 -1.82 5.12 -9.71
N THR A 49 -0.49 5.22 -9.70
CA THR A 49 0.39 4.04 -9.88
C THR A 49 0.22 2.97 -8.82
N GLY A 50 -0.32 3.32 -7.64
CA GLY A 50 -0.67 2.40 -6.57
C GLY A 50 -1.79 1.40 -6.90
N GLN A 51 -2.51 1.59 -8.02
CA GLN A 51 -3.53 0.64 -8.50
C GLN A 51 -2.94 -0.61 -9.18
N LEU A 52 -1.62 -0.66 -9.36
CA LEU A 52 -0.87 -1.80 -9.91
C LEU A 52 -0.12 -2.57 -8.82
N VAL A 53 0.18 -3.85 -9.11
CA VAL A 53 1.21 -4.58 -8.36
C VAL A 53 2.57 -4.38 -9.04
N TRP A 54 3.48 -3.71 -8.33
CA TRP A 54 4.83 -3.44 -8.84
C TRP A 54 5.80 -4.60 -8.59
N PRO A 55 6.83 -4.79 -9.44
CA PRO A 55 7.78 -5.90 -9.31
C PRO A 55 8.48 -5.98 -7.95
N GLY A 56 8.79 -4.85 -7.31
CA GLY A 56 9.38 -4.81 -5.97
C GLY A 56 8.47 -5.44 -4.91
N ALA A 57 7.15 -5.34 -5.05
CA ALA A 57 6.19 -5.97 -4.15
C ALA A 57 6.16 -7.48 -4.35
N VAL A 58 6.24 -7.95 -5.60
CA VAL A 58 6.35 -9.39 -5.92
C VAL A 58 7.62 -9.98 -5.29
N LEU A 59 8.76 -9.30 -5.44
CA LEU A 59 10.04 -9.72 -4.85
C LEU A 59 10.00 -9.74 -3.32
N LEU A 60 9.40 -8.70 -2.72
CA LEU A 60 9.24 -8.64 -1.27
C LEU A 60 8.37 -9.79 -0.75
N ASN A 61 7.27 -10.10 -1.43
CA ASN A 61 6.37 -11.19 -1.05
C ASN A 61 6.98 -12.57 -1.24
N GLU A 62 7.78 -12.77 -2.27
CA GLU A 62 8.61 -13.97 -2.44
C GLU A 62 9.59 -14.15 -1.27
N TYR A 63 10.22 -13.06 -0.81
CA TYR A 63 11.10 -13.11 0.35
C TYR A 63 10.33 -13.39 1.65
N LEU A 64 9.23 -12.67 1.89
CA LEU A 64 8.44 -12.80 3.11
C LEU A 64 7.79 -14.17 3.24
N SER A 65 7.25 -14.73 2.15
CA SER A 65 6.66 -16.08 2.16
C SER A 65 7.68 -17.18 2.46
N LYS A 66 8.94 -17.01 2.05
CA LYS A 66 10.04 -17.95 2.37
C LYS A 66 10.56 -17.84 3.80
N ASN A 67 10.28 -16.74 4.47
CA ASN A 67 10.72 -16.45 5.85
C ASN A 67 9.52 -16.16 6.75
N ALA A 68 8.38 -16.83 6.53
CA ALA A 68 7.11 -16.50 7.18
C ALA A 68 7.17 -16.58 8.71
N GLU A 69 8.07 -17.37 9.28
CA GLU A 69 8.31 -17.44 10.72
C GLU A 69 8.70 -16.08 11.32
N MET A 70 9.32 -15.20 10.53
CA MET A 70 9.70 -13.86 10.98
C MET A 70 8.51 -12.92 11.16
N LEU A 71 7.35 -13.27 10.58
CA LEU A 71 6.12 -12.49 10.61
C LEU A 71 5.17 -12.93 11.73
N GLN A 72 5.38 -14.12 12.29
CA GLN A 72 4.44 -14.76 13.19
C GLN A 72 4.12 -13.88 14.41
N GLY A 73 2.85 -13.48 14.54
CA GLY A 73 2.37 -12.70 15.69
C GLY A 73 2.85 -11.25 15.74
N LEU A 74 3.53 -10.74 14.70
CA LEU A 74 3.99 -9.36 14.66
C LEU A 74 2.86 -8.35 14.41
N SER A 75 3.11 -7.11 14.82
CA SER A 75 2.39 -5.92 14.35
C SER A 75 3.17 -5.27 13.20
N VAL A 76 2.50 -5.04 12.07
CA VAL A 76 3.11 -4.53 10.84
C VAL A 76 2.44 -3.23 10.40
N ILE A 77 3.23 -2.27 9.90
CA ILE A 77 2.75 -1.17 9.08
C ILE A 77 3.39 -1.23 7.70
N GLU A 78 2.59 -1.17 6.64
CA GLU A 78 3.07 -1.06 5.26
C GLU A 78 2.91 0.39 4.77
N LEU A 79 4.01 0.98 4.28
CA LEU A 79 4.05 2.31 3.69
C LEU A 79 3.91 2.20 2.17
N GLY A 80 2.97 2.95 1.59
CA GLY A 80 2.71 2.93 0.14
C GLY A 80 2.23 1.55 -0.32
N SER A 81 1.10 1.12 0.24
CA SER A 81 0.61 -0.26 0.11
C SER A 81 0.04 -0.56 -1.27
N GLY A 82 -0.32 0.48 -2.05
CA GLY A 82 -0.99 0.31 -3.32
C GLY A 82 -2.27 -0.51 -3.16
N VAL A 83 -2.42 -1.55 -3.98
CA VAL A 83 -3.55 -2.50 -3.89
C VAL A 83 -3.50 -3.44 -2.67
N GLY A 84 -2.40 -3.44 -1.90
CA GLY A 84 -2.30 -4.16 -0.62
C GLY A 84 -1.75 -5.59 -0.70
N VAL A 85 -1.07 -5.96 -1.78
CA VAL A 85 -0.61 -7.35 -1.99
C VAL A 85 0.32 -7.83 -0.86
N THR A 86 1.19 -6.96 -0.32
CA THR A 86 2.09 -7.32 0.78
C THR A 86 1.35 -7.42 2.10
N GLY A 87 0.54 -6.42 2.47
CA GLY A 87 -0.23 -6.46 3.70
C GLY A 87 -1.21 -7.63 3.77
N VAL A 88 -1.85 -7.98 2.64
CA VAL A 88 -2.69 -9.18 2.53
C VAL A 88 -1.88 -10.47 2.68
N LEU A 89 -0.64 -10.54 2.18
CA LEU A 89 0.23 -11.69 2.48
C LEU A 89 0.56 -11.74 3.97
N CYS A 90 0.97 -10.61 4.55
CA CYS A 90 1.35 -10.51 5.95
C CYS A 90 0.20 -10.85 6.89
N SER A 91 -1.05 -10.59 6.50
CA SER A 91 -2.23 -10.86 7.32
C SER A 91 -2.45 -12.35 7.62
N ARG A 92 -1.81 -13.24 6.86
CA ARG A 92 -1.83 -14.70 7.08
C ARG A 92 -0.95 -15.16 8.24
N PHE A 93 -0.02 -14.33 8.69
CA PHE A 93 1.01 -14.69 9.67
C PHE A 93 1.05 -13.72 10.87
N CYS A 94 0.80 -12.44 10.61
CA CYS A 94 0.91 -11.38 11.60
C CYS A 94 -0.29 -11.38 12.54
N LYS A 95 -0.13 -10.76 13.71
CA LYS A 95 -1.26 -10.48 14.61
C LYS A 95 -2.09 -9.31 14.10
N LYS A 96 -1.42 -8.31 13.53
CA LYS A 96 -2.01 -7.06 13.08
C LYS A 96 -1.23 -6.48 11.90
N VAL A 97 -1.93 -5.96 10.92
CA VAL A 97 -1.36 -5.30 9.74
C VAL A 97 -2.12 -4.01 9.46
N LEU A 98 -1.40 -2.89 9.45
CA LEU A 98 -1.90 -1.60 9.00
C LEU A 98 -1.30 -1.28 7.62
N MET A 99 -2.13 -1.27 6.59
CA MET A 99 -1.73 -0.82 5.26
C MET A 99 -1.98 0.68 5.13
N THR A 100 -1.03 1.42 4.56
CA THR A 100 -1.17 2.86 4.38
C THR A 100 -0.84 3.32 2.97
N ASP A 101 -1.57 4.32 2.50
CA ASP A 101 -1.30 5.05 1.27
C ASP A 101 -1.77 6.51 1.39
N HIS A 102 -1.26 7.39 0.54
CA HIS A 102 -1.62 8.81 0.52
C HIS A 102 -2.83 9.11 -0.37
N SER A 103 -3.05 8.30 -1.41
CA SER A 103 -4.05 8.55 -2.44
C SER A 103 -5.42 7.99 -2.03
N ASP A 104 -6.45 8.83 -2.01
CA ASP A 104 -7.80 8.40 -1.66
C ASP A 104 -8.35 7.37 -2.65
N GLU A 105 -7.99 7.47 -3.94
CA GLU A 105 -8.36 6.48 -4.95
C GLU A 105 -7.68 5.12 -4.70
N VAL A 106 -6.39 5.13 -4.32
CA VAL A 106 -5.68 3.91 -3.94
C VAL A 106 -6.27 3.30 -2.66
N LEU A 107 -6.64 4.12 -1.68
CA LEU A 107 -7.30 3.66 -0.46
C LEU A 107 -8.65 3.00 -0.74
N LYS A 108 -9.42 3.45 -1.75
CA LYS A 108 -10.68 2.78 -2.13
C LYS A 108 -10.45 1.34 -2.59
N ILE A 109 -9.49 1.11 -3.49
CA ILE A 109 -9.19 -0.25 -3.97
C ILE A 109 -8.53 -1.10 -2.89
N LEU A 110 -7.67 -0.51 -2.06
CA LEU A 110 -7.06 -1.17 -0.92
C LEU A 110 -8.13 -1.71 0.05
N LYS A 111 -9.12 -0.88 0.41
CA LYS A 111 -10.25 -1.30 1.27
C LYS A 111 -11.09 -2.38 0.61
N LYS A 112 -11.39 -2.28 -0.69
CA LYS A 112 -12.07 -3.33 -1.45
C LYS A 112 -11.32 -4.67 -1.39
N ASN A 113 -9.99 -4.65 -1.44
CA ASN A 113 -9.18 -5.85 -1.29
C ASN A 113 -9.16 -6.36 0.16
N ILE A 114 -9.18 -5.50 1.17
CA ILE A 114 -9.35 -5.94 2.57
C ILE A 114 -10.68 -6.70 2.73
N ASP A 115 -11.78 -6.14 2.23
CA ASP A 115 -13.12 -6.73 2.35
C ASP A 115 -13.21 -8.11 1.65
N LEU A 116 -12.50 -8.27 0.52
CA LEU A 116 -12.36 -9.56 -0.17
C LEU A 116 -11.76 -10.64 0.73
N HIS A 117 -10.80 -10.29 1.59
CA HIS A 117 -10.15 -11.24 2.51
C HIS A 117 -10.81 -11.32 3.89
N ALA A 118 -11.63 -10.34 4.28
CA ALA A 118 -12.36 -10.34 5.56
C ALA A 118 -13.47 -11.42 5.62
N SER A 119 -14.00 -11.83 4.46
CA SER A 119 -15.09 -12.80 4.34
C SER A 119 -14.64 -14.26 4.21
N SER A 120 -13.33 -14.51 4.14
CA SER A 120 -12.79 -15.85 3.93
C SER A 120 -12.62 -16.59 5.26
N GLU A 121 -13.50 -17.55 5.56
CA GLU A 121 -13.45 -18.39 6.78
C GLU A 121 -12.19 -19.28 6.88
N ASN A 122 -11.36 -19.32 5.82
CA ASN A 122 -10.29 -20.29 5.68
C ASN A 122 -8.97 -19.91 6.36
N PHE A 123 -8.84 -18.69 6.88
CA PHE A 123 -7.57 -18.24 7.46
C PHE A 123 -7.80 -17.45 8.75
N PRO A 124 -6.94 -17.64 9.79
CA PRO A 124 -6.93 -16.74 10.94
C PRO A 124 -6.55 -15.35 10.44
N CYS A 125 -7.56 -14.53 10.18
CA CYS A 125 -7.36 -13.19 9.65
C CYS A 125 -6.78 -12.33 10.77
N SER A 126 -5.54 -11.89 10.60
CA SER A 126 -4.98 -10.80 11.42
C SER A 126 -5.93 -9.61 11.39
N ASP A 127 -5.87 -8.75 12.40
CA ASP A 127 -6.53 -7.45 12.33
C ASP A 127 -5.89 -6.62 11.18
N LEU A 128 -6.60 -6.53 10.05
CA LEU A 128 -6.13 -5.94 8.79
C LEU A 128 -6.89 -4.63 8.54
N GLU A 129 -6.18 -3.51 8.58
CA GLU A 129 -6.75 -2.16 8.44
C GLU A 129 -6.06 -1.38 7.31
N ALA A 130 -6.76 -0.38 6.77
CA ALA A 130 -6.21 0.58 5.80
C ALA A 130 -6.42 2.02 6.25
N GLU A 131 -5.38 2.84 6.14
CA GLU A 131 -5.39 4.24 6.58
C GLU A 131 -4.63 5.19 5.68
N LYS A 132 -5.04 6.46 5.72
CA LYS A 132 -4.34 7.50 4.98
C LYS A 132 -3.03 7.87 5.68
N LEU A 133 -1.92 7.83 4.94
CA LEU A 133 -0.64 8.35 5.40
C LEU A 133 0.15 8.93 4.23
N GLU A 134 0.21 10.25 4.19
CA GLU A 134 1.16 11.00 3.40
C GLU A 134 2.49 11.07 4.17
N TRP A 135 3.59 10.67 3.52
CA TRP A 135 4.89 10.69 4.17
C TRP A 135 5.29 12.12 4.55
N GLY A 136 5.81 12.28 5.76
CA GLY A 136 6.16 13.57 6.33
C GLY A 136 5.00 14.24 7.09
N SER A 137 3.75 13.79 6.91
CA SER A 137 2.61 14.30 7.67
C SER A 137 2.73 13.95 9.14
N SER A 138 2.86 14.96 10.01
CA SER A 138 2.88 14.76 11.46
C SER A 138 1.52 14.34 11.99
N ASP A 139 0.45 14.92 11.45
CA ASP A 139 -0.89 14.82 12.01
C ASP A 139 -1.45 13.42 11.78
N GLN A 140 -1.39 12.93 10.54
CA GLN A 140 -1.79 11.57 10.19
C GLN A 140 -0.96 10.52 10.94
N ARG A 141 0.36 10.72 11.06
CA ARG A 141 1.20 9.82 11.84
C ARG A 141 0.81 9.83 13.32
N ASN A 142 0.49 10.99 13.90
CA ASN A 142 0.08 11.08 15.30
C ASN A 142 -1.28 10.42 15.52
N GLU A 143 -2.23 10.55 14.59
CA GLU A 143 -3.52 9.83 14.63
C GLU A 143 -3.33 8.32 14.59
N ILE A 144 -2.44 7.82 13.72
CA ILE A 144 -2.04 6.41 13.71
C ILE A 144 -1.47 6.02 15.07
N LEU A 145 -0.52 6.78 15.62
CA LEU A 145 0.12 6.46 16.90
C LEU A 145 -0.80 6.59 18.11
N GLN A 146 -1.90 7.33 18.04
CA GLN A 146 -2.93 7.33 19.08
C GLN A 146 -3.65 5.98 19.15
N ARG A 147 -3.91 5.35 18.00
CA ARG A 147 -4.47 3.99 17.93
C ARG A 147 -3.42 2.91 18.12
N TYR A 148 -2.16 3.23 17.82
CA TYR A 148 -1.00 2.35 17.88
C TYR A 148 0.09 2.90 18.80
N PRO A 149 -0.18 3.07 20.12
CA PRO A 149 0.75 3.73 21.04
C PRO A 149 2.07 2.96 21.22
N GLU A 150 2.02 1.63 21.07
CA GLU A 150 3.18 0.74 21.12
C GLU A 150 3.95 0.69 19.79
N GLY A 151 3.50 1.39 18.73
CA GLY A 151 4.07 1.30 17.39
C GLY A 151 3.97 -0.10 16.77
N PHE A 152 4.89 -0.40 15.85
CA PHE A 152 4.89 -1.62 15.03
C PHE A 152 6.22 -2.38 15.15
N ASP A 153 6.19 -3.71 15.13
CA ASP A 153 7.40 -4.54 15.13
C ASP A 153 8.15 -4.49 13.80
N LEU A 154 7.42 -4.26 12.70
CA LEU A 154 7.95 -4.25 11.35
C LEU A 154 7.28 -3.16 10.50
N ILE A 155 8.11 -2.42 9.78
CA ILE A 155 7.71 -1.46 8.74
C ILE A 155 8.08 -2.11 7.40
N LEU A 156 7.13 -2.14 6.48
CA LEU A 156 7.31 -2.65 5.12
C LEU A 156 7.13 -1.52 4.10
N GLY A 157 7.76 -1.69 2.95
CA GLY A 157 7.55 -0.84 1.78
C GLY A 157 8.08 -1.51 0.53
N ALA A 158 7.36 -1.38 -0.58
CA ALA A 158 7.74 -2.01 -1.85
C ALA A 158 7.65 -1.03 -3.02
N ASP A 159 8.75 -0.84 -3.74
CA ASP A 159 8.85 0.10 -4.88
C ASP A 159 8.42 1.55 -4.55
N ILE A 160 8.52 1.95 -3.28
CA ILE A 160 8.14 3.28 -2.77
C ILE A 160 9.21 4.37 -2.92
N CYS A 161 10.40 4.02 -3.42
CA CYS A 161 11.51 4.95 -3.67
C CYS A 161 11.57 5.37 -5.15
N PHE A 162 10.45 5.83 -5.72
CA PHE A 162 10.34 6.16 -7.14
C PHE A 162 10.38 7.66 -7.46
N GLN A 163 9.95 8.51 -6.52
CA GLN A 163 9.93 9.97 -6.69
C GLN A 163 10.97 10.62 -5.78
N GLN A 164 11.95 11.31 -6.38
CA GLN A 164 13.11 11.86 -5.66
C GLN A 164 12.70 12.87 -4.58
N SER A 165 11.67 13.68 -4.82
CA SER A 165 11.17 14.66 -3.84
C SER A 165 10.54 14.02 -2.60
N SER A 166 10.02 12.80 -2.72
CA SER A 166 9.30 12.10 -1.64
C SER A 166 10.25 11.31 -0.73
N ILE A 167 11.47 11.00 -1.19
CA ILE A 167 12.46 10.21 -0.44
C ILE A 167 12.78 10.81 0.95
N PRO A 168 13.07 12.12 1.12
CA PRO A 168 13.33 12.68 2.45
C PRO A 168 12.17 12.51 3.42
N LEU A 169 10.93 12.71 2.94
CA LEU A 169 9.72 12.59 3.73
C LEU A 169 9.42 11.13 4.11
N LEU A 170 9.65 10.20 3.19
CA LEU A 170 9.57 8.75 3.44
C LEU A 170 10.51 8.35 4.58
N PHE A 171 11.79 8.71 4.48
CA PHE A 171 12.76 8.31 5.49
C PHE A 171 12.61 9.05 6.82
N ASP A 172 12.08 10.28 6.84
CA ASP A 172 11.64 10.90 8.11
C ASP A 172 10.51 10.08 8.75
N THR A 173 9.50 9.71 7.97
CA THR A 173 8.38 8.87 8.45
C THR A 173 8.87 7.55 9.03
N VAL A 174 9.71 6.82 8.29
CA VAL A 174 10.34 5.57 8.76
C VAL A 174 11.13 5.80 10.05
N LYS A 175 11.96 6.84 10.10
CA LYS A 175 12.76 7.17 11.30
C LYS A 175 11.87 7.42 12.51
N ARG A 176 10.76 8.15 12.36
CA ARG A 176 9.82 8.42 13.45
C ARG A 176 9.14 7.15 13.94
N LEU A 177 8.67 6.30 13.03
CA LEU A 177 8.03 5.02 13.37
C LEU A 177 9.00 4.06 14.07
N LEU A 178 10.25 3.96 13.59
CA LEU A 178 11.30 3.13 14.20
C LEU A 178 11.62 3.54 15.65
N GLN A 179 11.46 4.82 15.99
CA GLN A 179 11.79 5.36 17.31
C GLN A 179 10.76 4.99 18.40
N ILE A 180 9.53 4.60 18.03
CA ILE A 180 8.43 4.37 18.98
C ILE A 180 8.71 3.21 19.93
N ARG A 181 9.16 2.06 19.41
CA ARG A 181 9.44 0.86 20.22
C ARG A 181 10.81 0.87 20.89
N GLY A 182 11.62 1.90 20.66
CA GLY A 182 13.02 1.94 21.08
C GLY A 182 13.96 1.10 20.21
N LYS A 183 15.26 1.33 20.40
CA LYS A 183 16.32 0.81 19.52
C LYS A 183 16.30 -0.73 19.43
N GLY A 184 16.25 -1.25 18.21
CA GLY A 184 16.33 -2.69 17.92
C GLY A 184 15.02 -3.47 18.07
N ARG A 185 13.91 -2.81 18.39
CA ARG A 185 12.59 -3.46 18.56
C ARG A 185 11.64 -3.26 17.38
N CYS A 186 12.04 -2.46 16.40
CA CYS A 186 11.33 -2.25 15.14
C CYS A 186 12.33 -2.37 13.98
N ARG A 187 11.94 -3.03 12.89
CA ARG A 187 12.75 -3.19 11.67
C ARG A 187 12.04 -2.56 10.49
N PHE A 188 12.81 -2.09 9.51
CA PHE A 188 12.30 -1.63 8.22
C PHE A 188 12.83 -2.55 7.12
N ILE A 189 11.94 -3.10 6.28
CA ILE A 189 12.30 -3.88 5.09
C ILE A 189 11.75 -3.16 3.87
N LEU A 190 12.63 -2.87 2.93
CA LEU A 190 12.32 -2.21 1.67
C LEU A 190 12.64 -3.16 0.51
N GLY A 191 11.62 -3.58 -0.22
CA GLY A 191 11.78 -4.24 -1.51
C GLY A 191 11.75 -3.22 -2.63
N TYR A 192 12.72 -3.25 -3.56
CA TYR A 192 12.64 -2.39 -4.74
C TYR A 192 13.40 -2.99 -5.92
N VAL A 193 12.99 -2.60 -7.12
CA VAL A 193 13.74 -2.87 -8.35
C VAL A 193 14.49 -1.61 -8.77
N SER A 194 15.81 -1.71 -8.90
CA SER A 194 16.62 -0.59 -9.40
C SER A 194 16.23 -0.26 -10.84
N ARG A 195 15.91 1.01 -11.08
CA ARG A 195 15.65 1.56 -12.42
C ARG A 195 16.76 2.48 -12.91
N ALA A 196 17.87 2.58 -12.17
CA ALA A 196 19.04 3.30 -12.63
C ALA A 196 19.60 2.58 -13.87
N LYS A 197 19.79 3.31 -14.96
CA LYS A 197 20.59 2.82 -16.09
C LYS A 197 22.01 2.58 -15.57
N VAL A 198 22.44 1.31 -15.58
CA VAL A 198 23.87 0.95 -15.45
C VAL A 198 24.57 1.35 -16.74
#